data_AF-A0A1M5L1U1-F1
#
_entry.id   AF-A0A1M5L1U1-F1
#
_cell.length_a   1.000
_cell.length_b   1.000
_cell.length_c   1.000
_cell.angle_alpha   90.00
_cell.angle_beta   90.00
_cell.angle_gamma   90.00
#
_symmetry.space_group_name_H-M   'P 1'
#
loop_
_entity.id
_entity.type
_entity.pdbx_description
1 polymer ?
#
loop_
_entity_poly.entity_id
_entity_poly.type
_entity_poly.pdbx_seq_one_letter_code
_entity_poly.pdbx_strand_id
1 'polypeptide(L)'
;MKKLFAMNFVKVSSWRGGAAVGCVLAALCLGAFVGCDDDESGFATRPDGTESSSSSSVTLNPSTSSGQALESNGSSETRASSSSSAGKVNCSALLEGETGWNWDVSKECRFNPDIDYGSMTDERDGKVYRTVTIGDQVWMAENLNYADSVKTPSLKRRNWCYNNVAANCDVTGRLYTWAAAMDSVKTGCGYENCSPTLPAQGVCPPNWHLPTYAEWNVLFTAVGGQSTAGKVLKSQSGWYSNGNGTDAFGFSALPAGNRYADGQFNYGGRNVRFWCSTEYHTGDAYRMHLDYLNEKAANPGINSKNDGYSVRCIKDSD
;
A
#
# COMPACT_ATOMS: atom_id res chain seq x y z
N MET A 1 -24.03 53.98 23.66
CA MET A 1 -23.92 54.73 22.39
C MET A 1 -23.63 53.72 21.27
N LYS A 2 -24.54 53.64 20.29
CA LYS A 2 -24.47 52.75 19.11
C LYS A 2 -23.40 53.23 18.12
N LYS A 3 -22.72 52.30 17.44
CA LYS A 3 -22.10 52.41 16.09
C LYS A 3 -21.61 51.00 15.71
N LEU A 4 -22.42 50.16 15.07
CA LEU A 4 -22.56 50.00 13.61
C LEU A 4 -21.24 50.13 12.84
N PHE A 5 -20.71 49.01 12.35
CA PHE A 5 -19.73 48.94 11.27
C PHE A 5 -20.39 48.32 10.05
N ALA A 6 -20.25 49.00 8.91
CA ALA A 6 -20.90 48.73 7.64
C ALA A 6 -20.08 47.78 6.75
N MET A 7 -20.78 46.93 6.00
CA MET A 7 -20.24 46.12 4.90
C MET A 7 -20.10 46.99 3.64
N ASN A 8 -18.94 46.94 3.00
CA ASN A 8 -18.72 47.52 1.67
C ASN A 8 -18.95 46.45 0.59
N PHE A 9 -19.94 46.68 -0.26
CA PHE A 9 -20.13 45.98 -1.54
C PHE A 9 -19.32 46.69 -2.62
N VAL A 10 -18.47 45.94 -3.33
CA VAL A 10 -17.85 46.40 -4.57
C VAL A 10 -18.75 46.02 -5.75
N LYS A 11 -19.17 47.04 -6.49
CA LYS A 11 -19.98 46.98 -7.70
C LYS A 11 -19.03 47.01 -8.90
N VAL A 12 -19.04 45.99 -9.76
CA VAL A 12 -18.30 46.01 -11.03
C VAL A 12 -19.26 46.34 -12.17
N SER A 13 -18.92 47.39 -12.90
CA SER A 13 -19.66 48.00 -13.99
C SER A 13 -19.44 47.31 -15.33
N SER A 14 -20.49 47.41 -16.16
CA SER A 14 -20.62 47.01 -17.55
C SER A 14 -19.54 47.55 -18.50
N TRP A 15 -19.23 46.78 -19.55
CA TRP A 15 -18.86 47.34 -20.85
C TRP A 15 -19.45 46.54 -22.03
N ARG A 16 -19.74 47.27 -23.12
CA ARG A 16 -20.50 46.87 -24.33
C ARG A 16 -19.57 46.70 -25.53
N GLY A 17 -19.99 45.84 -26.47
CA GLY A 17 -19.59 45.80 -27.89
C GLY A 17 -18.68 44.61 -28.22
N GLY A 18 -18.93 43.72 -29.18
CA GLY A 18 -19.89 43.66 -30.28
C GLY A 18 -19.14 43.40 -31.60
N ALA A 19 -19.25 42.19 -32.16
CA ALA A 19 -19.28 41.87 -33.60
C ALA A 19 -19.11 40.36 -33.85
N ALA A 20 -19.83 39.87 -34.86
CA ALA A 20 -20.13 38.47 -35.16
C ALA A 20 -19.22 37.86 -36.23
N VAL A 21 -18.97 36.55 -36.13
CA VAL A 21 -18.72 35.55 -37.20
C VAL A 21 -18.93 34.18 -36.50
N GLY A 22 -19.60 33.14 -36.97
CA GLY A 22 -20.30 32.75 -38.18
C GLY A 22 -20.65 31.26 -37.99
N CYS A 23 -21.84 30.84 -38.43
CA CYS A 23 -22.37 29.48 -38.32
C CYS A 23 -21.45 28.39 -38.90
N VAL A 24 -21.36 27.24 -38.22
CA VAL A 24 -21.43 25.91 -38.88
C VAL A 24 -22.19 24.95 -37.97
N LEU A 25 -23.32 24.47 -38.49
CA LEU A 25 -24.19 23.39 -38.01
C LEU A 25 -23.92 22.18 -38.91
N ALA A 26 -23.66 21.00 -38.35
CA ALA A 26 -23.82 19.65 -38.94
C ALA A 26 -23.05 18.64 -38.08
N ALA A 27 -23.45 17.39 -37.87
CA ALA A 27 -24.68 16.67 -38.15
C ALA A 27 -24.63 15.38 -37.30
N LEU A 28 -25.80 14.97 -36.80
CA LEU A 28 -26.06 13.62 -36.31
C LEU A 28 -26.07 12.65 -37.50
N CYS A 29 -25.29 11.58 -37.42
CA CYS A 29 -25.48 10.39 -38.26
C CYS A 29 -25.78 9.18 -37.37
N LEU A 30 -27.07 8.84 -37.35
CA LEU A 30 -27.56 7.48 -37.10
C LEU A 30 -27.20 6.62 -38.31
N GLY A 31 -26.61 5.44 -38.07
CA GLY A 31 -26.35 4.42 -39.09
C GLY A 31 -26.78 3.05 -38.56
N ALA A 32 -27.71 2.44 -39.29
CA ALA A 32 -28.50 1.28 -38.91
C ALA A 32 -27.78 -0.07 -39.07
N PHE A 33 -28.36 -1.05 -38.39
CA PHE A 33 -28.18 -2.49 -38.55
C PHE A 33 -28.48 -2.99 -39.97
N VAL A 34 -27.61 -3.88 -40.46
CA VAL A 34 -27.84 -5.00 -41.41
C VAL A 34 -26.76 -6.03 -41.01
N GLY A 35 -26.97 -7.29 -40.65
CA GLY A 35 -28.02 -8.25 -40.98
C GLY A 35 -27.48 -9.23 -42.03
N CYS A 36 -26.91 -10.36 -41.60
CA CYS A 36 -26.78 -11.62 -42.36
C CYS A 36 -26.58 -12.80 -41.39
N ASP A 37 -27.66 -13.57 -41.23
CA ASP A 37 -27.75 -15.03 -40.97
C ASP A 37 -26.90 -15.83 -42.00
N ASP A 38 -26.59 -17.13 -41.95
CA ASP A 38 -26.76 -18.27 -41.05
C ASP A 38 -25.86 -19.43 -41.62
N ASP A 39 -25.86 -20.57 -40.94
CA ASP A 39 -25.66 -21.95 -41.45
C ASP A 39 -24.35 -22.73 -41.16
N GLU A 40 -24.48 -23.55 -40.10
CA GLU A 40 -24.48 -25.03 -40.11
C GLU A 40 -23.19 -25.87 -40.31
N SER A 41 -22.95 -26.64 -39.24
CA SER A 41 -22.69 -28.09 -39.22
C SER A 41 -21.25 -28.63 -39.24
N GLY A 42 -20.97 -29.45 -38.23
CA GLY A 42 -19.72 -30.19 -38.06
C GLY A 42 -19.79 -31.15 -36.88
N PHE A 43 -20.74 -32.09 -36.96
CA PHE A 43 -20.90 -33.24 -36.05
C PHE A 43 -19.81 -34.28 -36.30
N ALA A 44 -19.10 -34.71 -35.25
CA ALA A 44 -18.47 -36.03 -35.21
C ALA A 44 -18.44 -36.54 -33.77
N THR A 45 -18.91 -37.78 -33.62
CA THR A 45 -19.20 -38.50 -32.39
C THR A 45 -18.16 -39.59 -32.12
N ARG A 46 -17.72 -39.69 -30.85
CA ARG A 46 -17.39 -40.91 -30.05
C ARG A 46 -16.28 -41.85 -30.56
N PRO A 47 -15.83 -42.90 -29.80
CA PRO A 47 -16.15 -43.33 -28.42
C PRO A 47 -14.88 -43.48 -27.51
N ASP A 48 -15.00 -43.40 -26.19
CA ASP A 48 -15.10 -44.49 -25.18
C ASP A 48 -13.75 -45.02 -24.64
N GLY A 49 -13.69 -45.28 -23.33
CA GLY A 49 -12.52 -45.87 -22.67
C GLY A 49 -12.36 -45.60 -21.17
N THR A 50 -13.27 -46.18 -20.37
CA THR A 50 -13.04 -46.82 -19.03
C THR A 50 -12.51 -45.96 -17.85
N GLU A 51 -13.31 -45.68 -16.80
CA GLU A 51 -13.68 -46.55 -15.64
C GLU A 51 -12.45 -47.00 -14.82
N SER A 52 -12.17 -46.41 -13.65
CA SER A 52 -12.61 -46.85 -12.30
C SER A 52 -11.39 -46.62 -11.37
N SER A 53 -11.40 -46.51 -10.05
CA SER A 53 -12.38 -46.69 -8.98
C SER A 53 -11.80 -46.02 -7.72
N SER A 54 -12.68 -45.49 -6.88
CA SER A 54 -12.40 -45.09 -5.50
C SER A 54 -12.69 -46.27 -4.55
N SER A 55 -12.03 -46.30 -3.37
CA SER A 55 -12.39 -46.96 -2.08
C SER A 55 -11.11 -47.53 -1.43
N SER A 56 -10.72 -47.15 -0.22
CA SER A 56 -11.26 -47.62 1.08
C SER A 56 -10.69 -46.67 2.17
N SER A 57 -11.38 -46.16 3.21
CA SER A 57 -12.01 -46.79 4.39
C SER A 57 -11.06 -47.81 5.06
N VAL A 58 -10.75 -47.90 6.37
CA VAL A 58 -11.27 -47.48 7.69
C VAL A 58 -10.03 -47.59 8.63
N THR A 59 -9.79 -46.78 9.67
CA THR A 59 -10.10 -47.15 11.07
C THR A 59 -9.62 -46.08 12.06
N LEU A 60 -10.51 -45.78 13.00
CA LEU A 60 -10.26 -45.10 14.28
C LEU A 60 -9.71 -46.12 15.29
N ASN A 61 -8.82 -45.71 16.17
CA ASN A 61 -9.09 -45.86 17.61
C ASN A 61 -8.24 -44.92 18.48
N PRO A 62 -8.77 -44.50 19.64
CA PRO A 62 -8.15 -43.53 20.55
C PRO A 62 -7.40 -44.21 21.70
N SER A 63 -6.48 -43.49 22.32
CA SER A 63 -5.97 -43.82 23.65
C SER A 63 -5.79 -42.58 24.51
N THR A 64 -6.65 -42.53 25.53
CA THR A 64 -6.69 -41.64 26.69
C THR A 64 -5.72 -42.12 27.77
N SER A 65 -5.05 -41.19 28.48
CA SER A 65 -4.94 -41.09 29.96
C SER A 65 -3.78 -40.14 30.30
N SER A 66 -4.00 -38.90 30.78
CA SER A 66 -4.22 -38.51 32.18
C SER A 66 -3.14 -38.98 33.17
N GLY A 67 -2.39 -38.01 33.71
CA GLY A 67 -1.50 -38.14 34.87
C GLY A 67 -1.20 -36.76 35.48
N GLN A 68 -1.90 -36.44 36.57
CA GLN A 68 -1.64 -35.40 37.59
C GLN A 68 -0.27 -35.63 38.28
N ALA A 69 0.38 -34.78 39.08
CA ALA A 69 0.38 -33.37 39.50
C ALA A 69 1.61 -33.21 40.46
N LEU A 70 1.87 -31.96 40.89
CA LEU A 70 2.60 -31.49 42.10
C LEU A 70 4.02 -30.90 41.94
N GLU A 71 4.06 -29.56 42.13
CA GLU A 71 4.81 -28.77 43.15
C GLU A 71 6.30 -29.10 43.42
N SER A 72 7.24 -28.17 43.62
CA SER A 72 7.21 -26.77 44.05
C SER A 72 8.60 -26.13 43.88
N ASN A 73 8.64 -24.81 44.11
CA ASN A 73 9.69 -24.02 44.76
C ASN A 73 10.44 -23.01 43.89
N GLY A 74 10.33 -21.75 44.30
CA GLY A 74 10.72 -20.58 43.54
C GLY A 74 12.17 -20.18 43.69
N SER A 75 12.51 -19.10 42.97
CA SER A 75 13.43 -18.06 43.39
C SER A 75 13.24 -16.87 42.47
N SER A 76 13.12 -15.70 43.08
CA SER A 76 13.14 -14.39 42.46
C SER A 76 14.40 -14.22 41.60
N GLU A 77 14.25 -13.81 40.35
CA GLU A 77 15.32 -13.10 39.66
C GLU A 77 14.73 -12.05 38.70
N THR A 78 15.38 -10.90 38.77
CA THR A 78 15.10 -9.63 38.11
C THR A 78 14.78 -9.78 36.62
N ARG A 79 13.67 -9.16 36.17
CA ARG A 79 13.36 -8.98 34.75
C ARG A 79 14.37 -8.00 34.13
N ALA A 80 15.50 -8.55 33.72
CA ALA A 80 16.37 -7.93 32.74
C ALA A 80 15.58 -7.80 31.43
N SER A 81 15.51 -6.57 30.92
CA SER A 81 15.03 -6.25 29.59
C SER A 81 15.77 -7.10 28.57
N SER A 82 15.11 -8.13 28.04
CA SER A 82 15.64 -8.96 26.98
C SER A 82 15.59 -8.16 25.68
N SER A 83 16.59 -7.32 25.46
CA SER A 83 16.94 -6.85 24.12
C SER A 83 17.36 -8.08 23.33
N SER A 84 16.49 -8.56 22.44
CA SER A 84 16.87 -9.54 21.43
C SER A 84 17.90 -8.87 20.51
N SER A 85 19.18 -9.03 20.83
CA SER A 85 20.27 -8.63 19.97
C SER A 85 20.34 -9.59 18.78
N ALA A 86 19.45 -9.38 17.81
CA ALA A 86 19.78 -9.71 16.42
C ALA A 86 21.15 -9.07 16.15
N GLY A 87 22.10 -9.87 15.65
CA GLY A 87 23.47 -9.40 15.40
C GLY A 87 23.44 -8.04 14.71
N LYS A 88 24.15 -7.05 15.25
CA LYS A 88 24.17 -5.70 14.70
C LYS A 88 24.52 -5.79 13.21
N VAL A 89 23.59 -5.39 12.35
CA VAL A 89 23.80 -5.38 10.91
C VAL A 89 24.96 -4.44 10.62
N ASN A 90 26.00 -4.93 9.96
CA ASN A 90 27.15 -4.11 9.59
C ASN A 90 26.83 -3.29 8.34
N CYS A 91 26.14 -2.17 8.53
CA CYS A 91 25.66 -1.34 7.45
C CYS A 91 26.77 -0.64 6.66
N SER A 92 27.94 -0.37 7.25
CA SER A 92 29.06 0.20 6.51
C SER A 92 29.56 -0.76 5.45
N ALA A 93 29.76 -2.04 5.80
CA ALA A 93 30.18 -3.06 4.85
C ALA A 93 29.15 -3.31 3.73
N LEU A 94 27.84 -3.20 4.04
CA LEU A 94 26.77 -3.41 3.06
C LEU A 94 26.54 -2.22 2.12
N LEU A 95 26.99 -1.02 2.49
CA LEU A 95 26.84 0.20 1.68
C LEU A 95 28.13 0.59 0.95
N GLU A 96 29.26 -0.04 1.27
CA GLU A 96 30.54 0.20 0.59
C GLU A 96 30.44 -0.11 -0.91
N GLY A 97 30.56 0.93 -1.74
CA GLY A 97 30.54 0.82 -3.21
C GLY A 97 29.16 0.74 -3.85
N GLU A 98 28.08 0.78 -3.07
CA GLU A 98 26.71 0.75 -3.60
C GLU A 98 26.32 2.11 -4.21
N THR A 99 26.08 2.11 -5.53
CA THR A 99 25.64 3.30 -6.28
C THR A 99 24.16 3.26 -6.65
N GLY A 100 23.42 2.26 -6.16
CA GLY A 100 22.03 2.02 -6.55
C GLY A 100 21.26 1.11 -5.60
N TRP A 101 20.23 0.45 -6.15
CA TRP A 101 19.38 -0.45 -5.40
C TRP A 101 19.95 -1.87 -5.39
N ASN A 102 20.12 -2.41 -4.19
CA ASN A 102 20.47 -3.80 -3.94
C ASN A 102 19.49 -4.39 -2.91
N TRP A 103 18.91 -5.56 -3.23
CA TRP A 103 17.97 -6.28 -2.39
C TRP A 103 18.64 -7.03 -1.23
N ASP A 104 19.95 -7.24 -1.28
CA ASP A 104 20.70 -7.89 -0.18
C ASP A 104 21.01 -6.92 0.97
N VAL A 105 20.87 -5.61 0.73
CA VAL A 105 21.03 -4.58 1.75
C VAL A 105 19.74 -4.47 2.55
N SER A 106 19.82 -4.84 3.83
CA SER A 106 18.69 -4.74 4.76
C SER A 106 18.15 -3.32 4.89
N LYS A 107 16.83 -3.21 5.11
CA LYS A 107 16.16 -1.93 5.41
C LYS A 107 16.74 -1.22 6.62
N GLU A 108 17.34 -1.96 7.57
CA GLU A 108 17.95 -1.38 8.76
C GLU A 108 19.09 -0.41 8.43
N CYS A 109 19.74 -0.62 7.28
CA CYS A 109 20.82 0.23 6.78
C CYS A 109 20.31 1.42 5.95
N ARG A 110 18.99 1.59 5.82
CA ARG A 110 18.37 2.62 4.99
C ARG A 110 17.59 3.65 5.79
N PHE A 111 17.44 3.46 7.09
CA PHE A 111 16.91 4.47 7.99
C PHE A 111 17.91 5.61 8.18
N ASN A 112 17.40 6.83 8.26
CA ASN A 112 18.21 7.99 8.61
C ASN A 112 18.71 7.88 10.05
N PRO A 113 20.03 7.82 10.32
CA PRO A 113 20.57 7.68 11.67
C PRO A 113 20.35 8.90 12.56
N ASP A 114 20.02 10.06 11.98
CA ASP A 114 19.78 11.31 12.71
C ASP A 114 18.34 11.44 13.23
N ILE A 115 17.47 10.46 12.93
CA ILE A 115 16.07 10.45 13.36
C ILE A 115 15.89 9.50 14.55
N ASP A 116 15.23 9.99 15.59
CA ASP A 116 14.74 9.16 16.68
C ASP A 116 13.41 8.51 16.28
N TYR A 117 13.46 7.22 15.96
CA TYR A 117 12.28 6.45 15.57
C TYR A 117 11.56 5.90 16.79
N GLY A 118 10.24 6.05 16.79
CA GLY A 118 9.38 5.22 17.64
C GLY A 118 9.28 3.78 17.09
N SER A 119 8.52 2.96 17.78
CA SER A 119 8.17 1.62 17.31
C SER A 119 6.75 1.24 17.70
N MET A 120 6.19 0.31 16.95
CA MET A 120 4.93 -0.36 17.23
C MET A 120 5.10 -1.85 16.97
N THR A 121 4.32 -2.70 17.65
CA THR A 121 4.29 -4.15 17.40
C THR A 121 2.93 -4.55 16.83
N ASP A 122 2.92 -5.22 15.69
CA ASP A 122 1.70 -5.78 15.11
C ASP A 122 1.40 -7.10 15.84
N GLU A 123 0.45 -7.07 16.76
CA GLU A 123 0.09 -8.24 17.58
C GLU A 123 -0.41 -9.43 16.74
N ARG A 124 -0.80 -9.20 15.47
CA ARG A 124 -1.33 -10.25 14.61
C ARG A 124 -0.25 -11.24 14.15
N ASP A 125 0.98 -10.78 13.99
CA ASP A 125 2.13 -11.57 13.53
C ASP A 125 3.45 -11.34 14.29
N GLY A 126 3.44 -10.47 15.31
CA GLY A 126 4.59 -10.16 16.15
C GLY A 126 5.64 -9.26 15.49
N LYS A 127 5.39 -8.72 14.28
CA LYS A 127 6.36 -7.85 13.61
C LYS A 127 6.42 -6.48 14.29
N VAL A 128 7.63 -6.04 14.58
CA VAL A 128 7.91 -4.68 15.06
C VAL A 128 8.19 -3.79 13.86
N TYR A 129 7.52 -2.65 13.81
CA TYR A 129 7.69 -1.62 12.78
C TYR A 129 8.17 -0.32 13.44
N ARG A 130 9.13 0.36 12.81
CA ARG A 130 9.51 1.72 13.17
C ARG A 130 8.42 2.71 12.79
N THR A 131 8.30 3.75 13.59
CA THR A 131 7.32 4.83 13.41
C THR A 131 8.00 6.18 13.53
N VAL A 132 7.42 7.19 12.92
CA VAL A 132 7.89 8.57 13.01
C VAL A 132 6.72 9.53 13.11
N THR A 133 6.91 10.64 13.82
CA THR A 133 5.93 11.72 13.90
C THR A 133 6.32 12.81 12.91
N ILE A 134 5.41 13.16 12.00
CA ILE A 134 5.60 14.20 10.99
C ILE A 134 4.42 15.16 11.06
N GLY A 135 4.67 16.40 11.50
CA GLY A 135 3.59 17.30 11.92
C GLY A 135 2.79 16.67 13.06
N ASP A 136 1.47 16.62 12.90
CA ASP A 136 0.55 16.04 13.88
C ASP A 136 0.21 14.56 13.60
N GLN A 137 0.85 13.94 12.60
CA GLN A 137 0.56 12.57 12.17
C GLN A 137 1.67 11.60 12.56
N VAL A 138 1.30 10.43 13.09
CA VAL A 138 2.24 9.34 13.36
C VAL A 138 2.16 8.31 12.24
N TRP A 139 3.27 8.14 11.52
CA TRP A 139 3.39 7.26 10.36
C TRP A 139 4.24 6.04 10.69
N MET A 140 3.94 4.90 10.07
CA MET A 140 4.95 3.85 9.92
C MET A 140 6.08 4.38 9.02
N ALA A 141 7.33 4.22 9.47
CA ALA A 141 8.52 4.47 8.64
C ALA A 141 8.83 3.29 7.71
N GLU A 142 8.16 2.16 7.94
CA GLU A 142 8.27 0.93 7.17
C GLU A 142 7.01 0.64 6.37
N ASN A 143 7.15 -0.18 5.33
CA ASN A 143 6.00 -0.71 4.60
C ASN A 143 5.46 -1.95 5.32
N LEU A 144 4.14 -2.10 5.34
CA LEU A 144 3.48 -3.24 5.98
C LEU A 144 3.92 -4.56 5.32
N ASN A 145 4.20 -5.57 6.13
CA ASN A 145 4.64 -6.92 5.71
C ASN A 145 3.75 -8.03 6.31
N TYR A 146 2.46 -7.75 6.45
CA TYR A 146 1.48 -8.69 7.00
C TYR A 146 0.88 -9.58 5.90
N ALA A 147 0.75 -10.89 6.16
CA ALA A 147 0.38 -11.86 5.11
C ALA A 147 -0.52 -13.01 5.57
N ASP A 148 -1.06 -12.95 6.79
CA ASP A 148 -1.92 -14.02 7.31
C ASP A 148 -3.26 -14.04 6.57
N SER A 149 -3.32 -14.86 5.51
CA SER A 149 -4.51 -15.06 4.70
C SER A 149 -5.55 -15.99 5.32
N VAL A 150 -5.25 -16.62 6.47
CA VAL A 150 -6.21 -17.41 7.24
C VAL A 150 -7.07 -16.46 8.07
N LYS A 151 -6.43 -15.55 8.83
CA LYS A 151 -7.13 -14.52 9.61
C LYS A 151 -7.69 -13.39 8.74
N THR A 152 -7.05 -13.12 7.60
CA THR A 152 -7.42 -12.02 6.70
C THR A 152 -7.62 -12.55 5.28
N PRO A 153 -8.78 -13.16 4.96
CA PRO A 153 -9.02 -13.83 3.68
C PRO A 153 -8.84 -12.92 2.45
N SER A 154 -8.97 -11.60 2.61
CA SER A 154 -8.66 -10.59 1.59
C SER A 154 -7.22 -10.67 1.07
N LEU A 155 -6.28 -11.26 1.80
CA LEU A 155 -4.90 -11.41 1.39
C LEU A 155 -4.64 -12.60 0.45
N LYS A 156 -5.56 -13.57 0.39
CA LYS A 156 -5.35 -14.82 -0.38
C LYS A 156 -5.11 -14.50 -1.86
N ARG A 157 -3.90 -14.84 -2.35
CA ARG A 157 -3.42 -14.59 -3.74
C ARG A 157 -3.45 -13.12 -4.17
N ARG A 158 -3.40 -12.19 -3.22
CA ARG A 158 -3.49 -10.73 -3.47
C ARG A 158 -2.40 -9.93 -2.76
N ASN A 159 -1.34 -10.62 -2.34
CA ASN A 159 -0.15 -10.01 -1.76
C ASN A 159 1.11 -10.75 -2.21
N TRP A 160 2.22 -10.04 -2.39
CA TRP A 160 3.46 -10.60 -2.91
C TRP A 160 4.70 -9.90 -2.34
N CYS A 161 5.79 -10.64 -2.22
CA CYS A 161 7.13 -10.06 -2.18
C CYS A 161 7.55 -9.69 -3.60
N TYR A 162 8.38 -8.66 -3.75
CA TYR A 162 8.88 -8.27 -5.07
C TYR A 162 9.58 -9.46 -5.76
N ASN A 163 9.28 -9.69 -7.04
CA ASN A 163 9.74 -10.86 -7.81
C ASN A 163 9.38 -12.24 -7.23
N ASN A 164 8.40 -12.31 -6.31
CA ASN A 164 8.09 -13.52 -5.53
C ASN A 164 9.26 -14.09 -4.73
N VAL A 165 10.27 -13.27 -4.41
CA VAL A 165 11.40 -13.67 -3.56
C VAL A 165 11.09 -13.30 -2.12
N ALA A 166 10.99 -14.29 -1.23
CA ALA A 166 10.57 -14.08 0.16
C ALA A 166 11.41 -13.03 0.90
N ALA A 167 12.75 -13.07 0.74
CA ALA A 167 13.67 -12.12 1.36
C ALA A 167 13.40 -10.64 0.97
N ASN A 168 12.85 -10.38 -0.22
CA ASN A 168 12.54 -9.02 -0.64
C ASN A 168 11.43 -8.37 0.20
N CYS A 169 10.53 -9.17 0.80
CA CYS A 169 9.54 -8.66 1.74
C CYS A 169 10.18 -8.12 3.03
N ASP A 170 11.30 -8.68 3.45
CA ASP A 170 11.98 -8.24 4.67
C ASP A 170 12.67 -6.89 4.48
N VAL A 171 12.95 -6.51 3.24
CA VAL A 171 13.54 -5.22 2.85
C VAL A 171 12.47 -4.15 2.62
N THR A 172 11.49 -4.40 1.75
CA THR A 172 10.55 -3.34 1.33
C THR A 172 9.11 -3.57 1.75
N GLY A 173 8.84 -4.59 2.56
CA GLY A 173 7.48 -5.03 2.84
C GLY A 173 6.81 -5.67 1.61
N ARG A 174 5.48 -5.79 1.68
CA ARG A 174 4.68 -6.46 0.66
C ARG A 174 4.00 -5.51 -0.29
N LEU A 175 3.71 -6.03 -1.47
CA LEU A 175 2.82 -5.44 -2.45
C LEU A 175 1.44 -6.08 -2.32
N TYR A 176 0.40 -5.28 -2.18
CA TYR A 176 -0.99 -5.70 -2.01
C TYR A 176 -1.82 -5.19 -3.17
N THR A 177 -2.86 -5.91 -3.59
CA THR A 177 -3.92 -5.27 -4.39
C THR A 177 -4.73 -4.30 -3.55
N TRP A 178 -5.50 -3.40 -4.17
CA TRP A 178 -6.34 -2.48 -3.41
C TRP A 178 -7.40 -3.23 -2.59
N ALA A 179 -7.98 -4.30 -3.14
CA ALA A 179 -8.88 -5.19 -2.40
C ALA A 179 -8.22 -5.85 -1.18
N ALA A 180 -6.94 -6.21 -1.27
CA ALA A 180 -6.20 -6.72 -0.11
C ALA A 180 -5.90 -5.59 0.89
N ALA A 181 -5.49 -4.41 0.42
CA ALA A 181 -5.19 -3.26 1.25
C ALA A 181 -6.43 -2.75 2.02
N MET A 182 -7.60 -2.78 1.40
CA MET A 182 -8.88 -2.38 2.00
C MET A 182 -9.54 -3.48 2.83
N ASP A 183 -8.94 -4.68 2.93
CA ASP A 183 -9.54 -5.86 3.54
C ASP A 183 -10.97 -6.12 3.03
N SER A 184 -11.10 -6.33 1.72
CA SER A 184 -12.38 -6.37 1.01
C SER A 184 -13.41 -7.36 1.54
N VAL A 185 -12.98 -8.46 2.15
CA VAL A 185 -13.89 -9.43 2.77
C VAL A 185 -14.55 -8.85 4.02
N LYS A 186 -13.83 -8.04 4.80
CA LYS A 186 -14.35 -7.37 6.00
C LYS A 186 -15.14 -6.11 5.65
N THR A 187 -14.65 -5.33 4.69
CA THR A 187 -15.19 -4.00 4.36
C THR A 187 -16.22 -3.99 3.24
N GLY A 188 -16.29 -5.06 2.43
CA GLY A 188 -17.06 -5.07 1.18
C GLY A 188 -16.44 -4.22 0.07
N CYS A 189 -15.24 -3.68 0.29
CA CYS A 189 -14.61 -2.67 -0.55
C CYS A 189 -13.35 -3.20 -1.25
N GLY A 190 -13.25 -3.07 -2.58
CA GLY A 190 -12.02 -3.49 -3.27
C GLY A 190 -12.09 -3.70 -4.79
N TYR A 191 -13.28 -3.87 -5.36
CA TYR A 191 -13.47 -4.26 -6.76
C TYR A 191 -14.43 -3.36 -7.53
N GLU A 192 -15.53 -2.99 -6.89
CA GLU A 192 -16.53 -2.08 -7.44
C GLU A 192 -16.43 -0.72 -6.75
N ASN A 193 -17.43 0.16 -7.00
CA ASN A 193 -17.58 1.40 -6.27
C ASN A 193 -17.67 1.10 -4.78
N CYS A 194 -16.87 1.81 -4.02
CA CYS A 194 -16.64 1.58 -2.61
C CYS A 194 -16.86 2.89 -1.87
N SER A 195 -17.70 2.84 -0.83
CA SER A 195 -17.93 3.94 0.10
C SER A 195 -17.60 3.45 1.50
N PRO A 196 -16.30 3.29 1.83
CA PRO A 196 -15.91 2.75 3.11
C PRO A 196 -16.19 3.79 4.20
N THR A 197 -16.47 3.34 5.42
CA THR A 197 -16.38 4.24 6.57
C THR A 197 -14.92 4.66 6.73
N LEU A 198 -14.68 5.97 6.82
CA LEU A 198 -13.35 6.53 6.97
C LEU A 198 -13.10 6.97 8.43
N PRO A 199 -11.87 6.80 8.95
CA PRO A 199 -10.74 6.14 8.31
C PRO A 199 -10.96 4.62 8.16
N ALA A 200 -10.55 4.06 7.01
CA ALA A 200 -10.65 2.62 6.76
C ALA A 200 -9.41 1.91 7.30
N GLN A 201 -9.56 1.10 8.35
CA GLN A 201 -8.48 0.28 8.89
C GLN A 201 -7.78 -0.52 7.77
N GLY A 202 -8.58 -1.22 6.96
CA GLY A 202 -8.07 -2.11 5.92
C GLY A 202 -7.15 -3.18 6.49
N VAL A 203 -6.04 -3.45 5.79
CA VAL A 203 -5.02 -4.42 6.19
C VAL A 203 -4.14 -3.95 7.36
N CYS A 204 -4.22 -2.68 7.75
CA CYS A 204 -3.40 -2.13 8.83
C CYS A 204 -3.75 -2.75 10.20
N PRO A 205 -2.79 -2.77 11.15
CA PRO A 205 -3.03 -3.26 12.51
C PRO A 205 -4.14 -2.47 13.22
N PRO A 206 -4.75 -2.99 14.30
CA PRO A 206 -5.65 -2.20 15.13
C PRO A 206 -4.99 -0.89 15.61
N ASN A 207 -5.77 0.19 15.71
CA ASN A 207 -5.30 1.57 16.01
C ASN A 207 -4.43 2.22 14.91
N TRP A 208 -4.39 1.60 13.74
CA TRP A 208 -3.74 2.10 12.54
C TRP A 208 -4.65 1.89 11.34
N HIS A 209 -4.57 2.78 10.35
CA HIS A 209 -5.42 2.70 9.18
C HIS A 209 -4.68 2.99 7.88
N LEU A 210 -5.35 2.67 6.78
CA LEU A 210 -4.86 2.96 5.44
C LEU A 210 -5.11 4.44 5.13
N PRO A 211 -4.06 5.25 4.87
CA PRO A 211 -4.20 6.70 4.79
C PRO A 211 -5.16 7.12 3.69
N THR A 212 -5.96 8.13 3.99
CA THR A 212 -6.83 8.82 3.03
C THR A 212 -6.07 9.82 2.18
N TYR A 213 -6.72 10.32 1.13
CA TYR A 213 -6.15 11.36 0.26
C TYR A 213 -5.86 12.64 1.06
N ALA A 214 -6.75 12.98 1.99
CA ALA A 214 -6.59 14.15 2.86
C ALA A 214 -5.36 14.01 3.77
N GLU A 215 -5.13 12.83 4.35
CA GLU A 215 -4.00 12.59 5.24
C GLU A 215 -2.65 12.63 4.52
N TRP A 216 -2.58 12.14 3.27
CA TRP A 216 -1.40 12.35 2.43
C TRP A 216 -1.13 13.84 2.16
N ASN A 217 -2.17 14.65 1.95
CA ASN A 217 -2.00 16.10 1.75
C ASN A 217 -1.55 16.83 3.01
N VAL A 218 -1.99 16.38 4.19
CA VAL A 218 -1.48 16.87 5.48
C VAL A 218 0.00 16.57 5.59
N LEU A 219 0.44 15.35 5.28
CA LEU A 219 1.86 15.00 5.24
C LEU A 219 2.64 15.91 4.28
N PHE A 220 2.16 16.12 3.06
CA PHE A 220 2.84 16.98 2.09
C PHE A 220 2.96 18.42 2.57
N THR A 221 1.92 18.96 3.22
CA THR A 221 1.97 20.29 3.83
C THR A 221 3.03 20.35 4.94
N ALA A 222 3.07 19.33 5.81
CA ALA A 222 4.02 19.27 6.93
C ALA A 222 5.49 19.21 6.47
N VAL A 223 5.77 18.63 5.30
CA VAL A 223 7.13 18.50 4.76
C VAL A 223 7.55 19.58 3.76
N GLY A 224 6.84 20.72 3.74
CA GLY A 224 7.20 21.88 2.92
C GLY A 224 6.58 21.90 1.52
N GLY A 225 5.55 21.09 1.30
CA GLY A 225 4.76 21.06 0.08
C GLY A 225 5.10 19.91 -0.86
N GLN A 226 4.16 19.64 -1.76
CA GLN A 226 4.22 18.48 -2.62
C GLN A 226 5.41 18.50 -3.61
N SER A 227 5.83 19.68 -4.05
CA SER A 227 6.94 19.87 -5.01
C SER A 227 8.29 19.36 -4.51
N THR A 228 8.49 19.29 -3.19
CA THR A 228 9.73 18.88 -2.54
C THR A 228 9.57 17.60 -1.71
N ALA A 229 8.33 17.19 -1.44
CA ALA A 229 7.99 16.03 -0.61
C ALA A 229 8.76 14.75 -1.03
N GLY A 230 8.94 14.50 -2.33
CA GLY A 230 9.71 13.33 -2.77
C GLY A 230 11.19 13.41 -2.37
N LYS A 231 11.82 14.58 -2.41
CA LYS A 231 13.21 14.73 -1.96
C LYS A 231 13.35 14.45 -0.47
N VAL A 232 12.42 14.91 0.35
CA VAL A 232 12.55 14.84 1.82
C VAL A 232 11.98 13.58 2.46
N LEU A 233 11.13 12.82 1.75
CA LEU A 233 10.52 11.57 2.23
C LEU A 233 11.23 10.30 1.76
N LYS A 234 11.97 10.35 0.64
CA LYS A 234 12.77 9.22 0.14
C LYS A 234 13.95 8.93 1.07
N SER A 235 14.30 7.65 1.23
CA SER A 235 15.51 7.23 1.96
C SER A 235 16.79 7.88 1.40
N GLN A 236 17.79 7.99 2.27
CA GLN A 236 19.11 8.58 1.94
C GLN A 236 19.93 7.74 0.95
N SER A 237 19.57 6.47 0.76
CA SER A 237 20.25 5.54 -0.13
C SER A 237 19.28 4.54 -0.78
N GLY A 238 19.75 3.85 -1.81
CA GLY A 238 19.02 2.79 -2.51
C GLY A 238 18.21 3.20 -3.73
N TRP A 239 18.10 4.49 -4.04
CA TRP A 239 17.37 4.93 -5.22
C TRP A 239 18.28 4.91 -6.45
N TYR A 240 17.78 4.34 -7.54
CA TYR A 240 18.50 4.23 -8.81
C TYR A 240 19.07 5.58 -9.29
N SER A 241 20.24 5.55 -9.93
CA SER A 241 20.90 6.73 -10.52
C SER A 241 21.12 7.89 -9.54
N ASN A 242 21.47 7.60 -8.29
CA ASN A 242 21.61 8.59 -7.22
C ASN A 242 20.34 9.43 -6.97
N GLY A 243 19.15 8.89 -7.29
CA GLY A 243 17.86 9.53 -7.06
C GLY A 243 17.43 9.59 -5.59
N ASN A 244 18.39 9.54 -4.66
CA ASN A 244 18.18 9.45 -3.22
C ASN A 244 17.52 10.72 -2.66
N GLY A 245 16.74 10.51 -1.60
CA GLY A 245 16.21 11.60 -0.78
C GLY A 245 17.18 12.07 0.28
N THR A 246 16.74 13.02 1.09
CA THR A 246 17.42 13.42 2.33
C THR A 246 16.87 12.69 3.55
N ASP A 247 15.68 12.10 3.44
CA ASP A 247 14.90 11.52 4.53
C ASP A 247 14.84 12.44 5.77
N ALA A 248 14.64 13.74 5.55
CA ALA A 248 14.77 14.76 6.59
C ALA A 248 13.74 14.61 7.73
N PHE A 249 12.68 13.85 7.49
CA PHE A 249 11.60 13.60 8.45
C PHE A 249 11.51 12.13 8.88
N GLY A 250 12.46 11.27 8.49
CA GLY A 250 12.46 9.85 8.83
C GLY A 250 11.28 9.06 8.30
N PHE A 251 10.71 9.49 7.17
CA PHE A 251 9.68 8.69 6.52
C PHE A 251 10.30 7.41 5.95
N SER A 252 11.54 7.45 5.46
CA SER A 252 12.30 6.29 4.97
C SER A 252 11.58 5.52 3.85
N ALA A 253 11.08 6.23 2.83
CA ALA A 253 10.49 5.56 1.68
C ALA A 253 11.56 4.83 0.85
N LEU A 254 11.41 3.51 0.73
CA LEU A 254 12.23 2.63 -0.11
C LEU A 254 11.54 2.36 -1.45
N PRO A 255 12.30 2.26 -2.56
CA PRO A 255 11.76 2.04 -3.89
C PRO A 255 11.34 0.57 -4.12
N ALA A 256 10.22 0.18 -3.52
CA ALA A 256 9.67 -1.18 -3.55
C ALA A 256 9.20 -1.66 -4.94
N GLY A 257 9.10 -0.76 -5.92
CA GLY A 257 8.50 -1.04 -7.22
C GLY A 257 7.00 -1.32 -7.12
N ASN A 258 6.51 -2.12 -8.08
CA ASN A 258 5.14 -2.59 -8.10
C ASN A 258 4.99 -3.92 -8.84
N ARG A 259 3.79 -4.50 -8.73
CA ARG A 259 3.33 -5.64 -9.52
C ARG A 259 2.15 -5.22 -10.37
N TYR A 260 2.10 -5.60 -11.63
CA TYR A 260 0.93 -5.39 -12.49
C TYR A 260 -0.08 -6.52 -12.36
N ALA A 261 -1.32 -6.29 -12.80
CA ALA A 261 -2.39 -7.30 -12.78
C ALA A 261 -2.01 -8.60 -13.53
N ASP A 262 -1.22 -8.50 -14.60
CA ASP A 262 -0.69 -9.64 -15.37
C ASP A 262 0.40 -10.45 -14.61
N GLY A 263 0.87 -9.91 -13.49
CA GLY A 263 1.87 -10.51 -12.61
C GLY A 263 3.31 -10.12 -12.85
N GLN A 264 3.58 -9.24 -13.81
CA GLN A 264 4.92 -8.68 -13.99
C GLN A 264 5.27 -7.72 -12.85
N PHE A 265 6.51 -7.81 -12.37
CA PHE A 265 7.07 -6.87 -11.41
C PHE A 265 7.92 -5.84 -12.15
N ASN A 266 7.79 -4.57 -11.77
CA ASN A 266 8.52 -3.49 -12.41
C ASN A 266 8.98 -2.46 -11.39
N TYR A 267 9.98 -1.67 -11.80
CA TYR A 267 10.48 -0.49 -11.08
C TYR A 267 11.04 -0.72 -9.66
N GLY A 268 11.35 -1.96 -9.27
CA GLY A 268 12.15 -2.20 -8.07
C GLY A 268 13.46 -1.41 -8.12
N GLY A 269 13.74 -0.65 -7.07
CA GLY A 269 14.87 0.29 -7.02
C GLY A 269 14.63 1.66 -7.67
N ARG A 270 13.51 1.87 -8.36
CA ARG A 270 13.23 3.10 -9.12
C ARG A 270 12.05 3.91 -8.59
N ASN A 271 11.00 3.27 -8.09
CA ASN A 271 9.85 3.97 -7.51
C ASN A 271 9.22 3.22 -6.34
N VAL A 272 8.31 3.90 -5.65
CA VAL A 272 7.35 3.25 -4.76
C VAL A 272 5.98 3.91 -4.91
N ARG A 273 4.96 3.07 -4.83
CA ARG A 273 3.56 3.48 -4.80
C ARG A 273 2.94 3.00 -3.50
N PHE A 274 2.12 3.85 -2.89
CA PHE A 274 1.38 3.53 -1.68
C PHE A 274 -0.10 3.64 -1.92
N TRP A 275 -0.86 2.63 -1.49
CA TRP A 275 -2.30 2.70 -1.57
C TRP A 275 -2.88 3.80 -0.69
N CYS A 276 -3.90 4.46 -1.22
CA CYS A 276 -4.81 5.32 -0.49
C CYS A 276 -6.12 4.56 -0.25
N SER A 277 -6.79 4.79 0.88
CA SER A 277 -8.14 4.26 1.14
C SER A 277 -9.24 4.98 0.35
N THR A 278 -8.94 6.17 -0.19
CA THR A 278 -9.87 6.94 -1.02
C THR A 278 -9.97 6.33 -2.42
N GLU A 279 -11.17 5.89 -2.78
CA GLU A 279 -11.51 5.49 -4.14
C GLU A 279 -11.48 6.68 -5.10
N TYR A 280 -11.06 6.45 -6.35
CA TYR A 280 -11.26 7.42 -7.42
C TYR A 280 -12.50 7.07 -8.25
N HIS A 281 -12.59 5.82 -8.72
CA HIS A 281 -13.79 5.26 -9.37
C HIS A 281 -13.75 3.72 -9.35
N THR A 282 -14.69 3.07 -10.03
CA THR A 282 -14.90 1.61 -10.01
C THR A 282 -13.60 0.81 -10.22
N GLY A 283 -12.81 1.13 -11.25
CA GLY A 283 -11.55 0.42 -11.55
C GLY A 283 -10.28 0.93 -10.84
N ASP A 284 -10.29 2.14 -10.28
CA ASP A 284 -9.07 2.84 -9.85
C ASP A 284 -9.18 3.44 -8.46
N ALA A 285 -8.07 3.44 -7.73
CA ALA A 285 -7.94 4.11 -6.45
C ALA A 285 -6.79 5.12 -6.48
N TYR A 286 -6.85 6.10 -5.57
CA TYR A 286 -5.76 7.03 -5.38
C TYR A 286 -4.51 6.32 -4.83
N ARG A 287 -3.33 6.86 -5.14
CA ARG A 287 -2.06 6.34 -4.62
C ARG A 287 -0.99 7.43 -4.48
N MET A 288 -0.24 7.46 -3.38
CA MET A 288 0.98 8.27 -3.33
C MET A 288 2.08 7.63 -4.21
N HIS A 289 2.89 8.45 -4.88
CA HIS A 289 4.00 7.97 -5.71
C HIS A 289 5.27 8.81 -5.56
N LEU A 290 6.38 8.10 -5.32
CA LEU A 290 7.73 8.65 -5.29
C LEU A 290 8.57 7.93 -6.35
N ASP A 291 9.39 8.69 -7.07
CA ASP A 291 10.19 8.20 -8.21
C ASP A 291 11.63 8.73 -8.11
N TYR A 292 12.59 8.00 -8.68
CA TYR A 292 14.01 8.33 -8.61
C TYR A 292 14.39 9.62 -9.36
N LEU A 293 13.69 9.98 -10.45
CA LEU A 293 13.99 11.17 -11.25
C LEU A 293 13.43 12.46 -10.66
N ASN A 294 12.47 12.34 -9.75
CA ASN A 294 11.65 13.46 -9.33
C ASN A 294 11.83 13.76 -7.83
N GLU A 295 11.86 15.06 -7.52
CA GLU A 295 11.85 15.57 -6.14
C GLU A 295 10.44 15.81 -5.62
N LYS A 296 9.45 15.86 -6.52
CA LYS A 296 8.04 16.00 -6.20
C LYS A 296 7.46 14.64 -5.80
N ALA A 297 6.64 14.62 -4.76
CA ALA A 297 5.69 13.52 -4.59
C ALA A 297 4.61 13.71 -5.66
N ALA A 298 4.45 12.76 -6.59
CA ALA A 298 3.38 12.90 -7.57
C ALA A 298 2.04 12.92 -6.81
N ASN A 299 1.14 13.83 -7.20
CA ASN A 299 -0.21 13.97 -6.64
C ASN A 299 -0.83 12.58 -6.66
N PRO A 300 -1.68 12.17 -5.70
CA PRO A 300 -2.22 10.85 -5.79
C PRO A 300 -2.85 10.59 -7.16
N GLY A 301 -2.13 9.80 -7.95
CA GLY A 301 -2.53 9.42 -9.29
C GLY A 301 -3.54 8.30 -9.17
N ILE A 302 -4.08 7.88 -10.29
CA ILE A 302 -5.06 6.80 -10.34
C ILE A 302 -4.35 5.54 -10.83
N ASN A 303 -4.59 4.44 -10.16
CA ASN A 303 -4.07 3.15 -10.58
C ASN A 303 -5.09 2.05 -10.39
N SER A 304 -4.97 1.07 -11.30
CA SER A 304 -5.77 -0.13 -11.32
C SER A 304 -5.74 -0.80 -9.96
N LYS A 305 -6.92 -1.00 -9.38
CA LYS A 305 -7.10 -1.71 -8.10
C LYS A 305 -6.53 -3.13 -8.11
N ASN A 306 -6.28 -3.69 -9.29
CA ASN A 306 -5.73 -5.04 -9.49
C ASN A 306 -4.18 -5.10 -9.46
N ASP A 307 -3.49 -3.96 -9.48
CA ASP A 307 -2.05 -3.92 -9.34
C ASP A 307 -1.62 -4.12 -7.88
N GLY A 308 -0.35 -4.47 -7.66
CA GLY A 308 0.25 -4.63 -6.34
C GLY A 308 1.11 -3.43 -5.95
N TYR A 309 0.73 -2.70 -4.90
CA TYR A 309 1.49 -1.57 -4.32
C TYR A 309 1.71 -1.72 -2.82
N SER A 310 2.64 -0.92 -2.29
CA SER A 310 2.96 -0.95 -0.86
C SER A 310 1.82 -0.35 -0.03
N VAL A 311 1.74 -0.77 1.24
CA VAL A 311 0.87 -0.17 2.24
C VAL A 311 1.75 0.45 3.32
N ARG A 312 1.42 1.67 3.72
CA ARG A 312 2.05 2.37 4.82
C ARG A 312 0.97 2.96 5.70
N CYS A 313 0.88 2.46 6.93
CA CYS A 313 -0.21 2.80 7.82
C CYS A 313 0.11 4.08 8.59
N ILE A 314 -0.95 4.80 8.94
CA ILE A 314 -0.94 5.96 9.82
C ILE A 314 -1.71 5.60 11.09
N LYS A 315 -1.28 6.11 12.25
CA LYS A 315 -1.94 5.85 13.52
C LYS A 315 -3.27 6.62 13.58
N ASP A 316 -4.27 6.02 14.19
CA ASP A 316 -5.54 6.71 14.47
C ASP A 316 -5.30 7.94 15.35
N SER A 317 -6.09 9.00 15.15
CA SER A 317 -6.11 10.14 16.06
C SER A 317 -6.89 9.78 17.32
N ASP A 318 -6.38 10.20 18.48
CA ASP A 318 -7.05 10.04 19.78
C ASP A 318 -8.30 10.93 19.89
#